data_AF-A0A371FNC6-F1
#
_entry.id   AF-A0A371FNC6-F1
#
_cell.length_a   1.000
_cell.length_b   1.000
_cell.length_c   1.000
_cell.angle_alpha   90.00
_cell.angle_beta   90.00
_cell.angle_gamma   90.00
#
_symmetry.space_group_name_H-M   'P 1'
#
loop_
_entity.id
_entity.type
_entity.pdbx_description
1 polymer ?
#
loop_
_entity_poly.entity_id
_entity_poly.type
_entity_poly.pdbx_seq_one_letter_code
_entity_poly.pdbx_strand_id
1 'polypeptide(L)'
;MMTSFNAQKGNYIPTNKDRAKISRSSWNKEQKMRHLLNFKAINFLMYALTKSECEKVYNCKSSKEMWDMLSLTYKGTTRIRDSKISMLVRQYELFKMEDNETIYLMFDRFQIIINNLRSLGKTYDNYNHITKILRSLPIRWRP
;
A
#
# COMPACT_ATOMS: atom_id res chain seq x y z
N MET A 1 0.74 12.10 -12.22
CA MET A 1 0.64 13.18 -11.23
C MET A 1 -0.38 12.78 -10.16
N MET A 2 0.09 12.22 -9.03
CA MET A 2 -0.78 11.98 -7.86
C MET A 2 -0.73 13.24 -6.99
N THR A 3 -1.79 14.04 -7.02
CA THR A 3 -1.99 15.12 -6.05
C THR A 3 -2.13 14.48 -4.67
N SER A 4 -1.05 14.55 -3.88
CA SER A 4 -1.10 14.33 -2.44
C SER A 4 -2.18 15.25 -1.85
N PHE A 5 -3.21 14.68 -1.24
CA PHE A 5 -4.20 15.41 -0.47
C PHE A 5 -3.47 16.05 0.72
N ASN A 6 -2.99 17.28 0.54
CA ASN A 6 -2.30 18.07 1.56
C ASN A 6 -3.33 18.61 2.57
N ALA A 7 -4.07 17.71 3.22
CA ALA A 7 -4.68 18.04 4.50
C ALA A 7 -3.53 18.31 5.47
N GLN A 8 -3.34 19.60 5.76
CA GLN A 8 -2.25 20.14 6.56
C GLN A 8 -1.88 19.21 7.72
N LYS A 9 -0.57 18.99 7.91
CA LYS A 9 0.07 18.33 9.06
C LYS A 9 -0.24 19.00 10.43
N GLY A 10 -1.30 19.79 10.54
CA GLY A 10 -1.66 20.55 11.73
C GLY A 10 -2.85 19.94 12.46
N ASN A 11 -2.73 19.80 13.78
CA ASN A 11 -3.84 19.52 14.68
C ASN A 11 -5.02 20.47 14.35
N TYR A 12 -6.13 19.93 13.84
CA TYR A 12 -7.38 20.67 13.59
C TYR A 12 -8.07 21.12 14.90
N ILE A 13 -7.61 20.56 16.04
CA ILE A 13 -7.94 21.01 17.38
C ILE A 13 -6.79 21.92 17.86
N PRO A 14 -7.04 23.22 18.08
CA PRO A 14 -6.08 24.12 18.70
C PRO A 14 -5.66 23.61 20.08
N THR A 15 -4.36 23.48 20.29
CA THR A 15 -3.76 23.07 21.56
C THR A 15 -2.83 24.17 22.06
N ASN A 16 -2.81 24.39 23.38
CA ASN A 16 -1.89 25.34 24.01
C ASN A 16 -0.46 24.76 24.03
N LYS A 17 0.52 25.55 24.49
CA LYS A 17 1.92 25.14 24.71
C LYS A 17 2.05 23.84 25.52
N ASP A 18 1.08 23.56 26.41
CA ASP A 18 1.01 22.34 27.22
C ASP A 18 0.23 21.18 26.57
N ARG A 19 -0.06 21.24 25.26
CA ARG A 19 -0.93 20.31 24.52
C ARG A 19 -2.39 20.19 25.01
N ALA A 20 -2.81 21.01 25.97
CA ALA A 20 -4.19 21.09 26.41
C ALA A 20 -5.10 21.71 25.32
N LYS A 21 -6.31 21.17 25.15
CA LYS A 21 -7.29 21.68 24.16
C LYS A 21 -7.73 23.10 24.54
N ILE A 22 -7.60 24.04 23.60
CA ILE A 22 -8.05 25.42 23.80
C ILE A 22 -9.56 25.49 23.56
N SER A 23 -10.29 26.21 24.42
CA SER A 23 -11.72 26.46 24.25
C SER A 23 -12.02 27.17 22.91
N ARG A 24 -13.16 26.83 22.29
CA ARG A 24 -13.60 27.39 21.00
C ARG A 24 -13.72 28.92 21.01
N SER A 25 -14.04 29.51 22.17
CA SER A 25 -14.14 30.96 22.35
C SER A 25 -12.80 31.66 22.18
N SER A 26 -11.69 30.99 22.49
CA SER A 26 -10.34 31.53 22.45
C SER A 26 -9.59 31.23 21.15
N TRP A 27 -10.27 30.67 20.14
CA TRP A 27 -9.64 30.34 18.86
C TRP A 27 -9.39 31.58 18.01
N ASN A 28 -8.21 31.65 17.40
CA ASN A 28 -7.90 32.66 16.39
C ASN A 28 -8.61 32.34 15.06
N LYS A 29 -8.63 33.31 14.12
CA LYS A 29 -9.31 33.17 12.83
C LYS A 29 -8.80 31.95 12.03
N GLU A 30 -7.50 31.71 12.05
CA GLU A 30 -6.85 30.64 11.31
C GLU A 30 -7.21 29.24 11.86
N GLN A 31 -7.28 29.10 13.18
CA GLN A 31 -7.71 27.90 13.89
C GLN A 31 -9.18 27.57 13.61
N LYS A 32 -10.06 28.59 13.64
CA LYS A 32 -11.48 28.43 13.24
C LYS A 32 -11.60 27.95 11.80
N MET A 33 -10.81 28.54 10.90
CA MET A 33 -10.78 28.15 9.48
C MET A 33 -10.32 26.69 9.29
N ARG A 34 -9.24 26.27 9.95
CA ARG A 34 -8.75 24.87 9.90
C ARG A 34 -9.81 23.87 10.37
N HIS A 35 -10.47 24.15 11.49
CA HIS A 35 -11.54 23.29 12.00
C HIS A 35 -12.71 23.20 11.01
N LEU A 36 -13.13 24.32 10.43
CA LEU A 36 -14.20 24.36 9.42
C LEU A 36 -13.83 23.55 8.17
N LEU A 37 -12.61 23.70 7.67
CA LEU A 37 -12.14 22.96 6.49
C LEU A 37 -12.08 21.45 6.77
N ASN A 38 -11.58 21.04 7.94
CA ASN A 38 -11.58 19.63 8.35
C ASN A 38 -13.01 19.08 8.44
N PHE A 39 -13.94 19.82 9.04
CA PHE A 39 -15.36 19.41 9.12
C PHE A 39 -15.99 19.25 7.74
N LYS A 40 -15.79 20.22 6.83
CA LYS A 40 -16.27 20.13 5.44
C LYS A 40 -15.68 18.90 4.74
N ALA A 41 -14.38 18.66 4.88
CA ALA A 41 -13.71 17.52 4.26
C ALA A 41 -14.25 16.17 4.80
N ILE A 42 -14.49 16.04 6.11
CA ILE A 42 -15.14 14.85 6.68
C ILE A 42 -16.51 14.64 6.04
N ASN A 43 -17.35 15.68 5.95
CA ASN A 43 -18.68 15.54 5.36
C ASN A 43 -18.60 15.10 3.90
N PHE A 44 -17.74 15.71 3.09
CA PHE A 44 -17.53 15.30 1.70
C PHE A 44 -17.08 13.83 1.59
N LEU A 45 -16.15 13.39 2.45
CA LEU A 45 -15.73 11.99 2.49
C LEU A 45 -16.89 11.07 2.85
N MET A 46 -17.64 11.37 3.91
CA MET A 46 -18.79 10.57 4.36
C MET A 46 -19.88 10.43 3.29
N TYR A 47 -20.14 11.48 2.50
CA TYR A 47 -21.11 11.39 1.40
C TYR A 47 -20.67 10.46 0.25
N ALA A 48 -19.36 10.25 0.10
CA ALA A 48 -18.82 9.38 -0.95
C ALA A 48 -18.77 7.90 -0.54
N LEU A 49 -19.08 7.58 0.73
CA LEU A 49 -18.97 6.24 1.29
C LEU A 49 -20.31 5.52 1.36
N THR A 50 -20.27 4.21 1.15
CA THR A 50 -21.40 3.33 1.46
C THR A 50 -21.51 3.10 2.98
N LYS A 51 -22.65 2.59 3.45
CA LYS A 51 -22.91 2.37 4.88
C LYS A 51 -21.84 1.50 5.58
N SER A 52 -21.38 0.44 4.93
CA SER A 52 -20.36 -0.48 5.48
C SER A 52 -18.97 0.16 5.55
N GLU A 53 -18.71 1.19 4.75
CA GLU A 53 -17.44 1.90 4.70
C GLU A 53 -17.42 3.02 5.75
N CYS A 54 -18.56 3.67 5.97
CA CYS A 54 -18.78 4.62 7.07
C CYS A 54 -18.49 3.99 8.44
N GLU A 55 -18.90 2.73 8.67
CA GLU A 55 -18.63 2.00 9.92
C GLU A 55 -17.12 1.86 10.19
N LYS A 56 -16.31 1.67 9.14
CA LYS A 56 -14.85 1.52 9.26
C LYS A 56 -14.14 2.82 9.62
N VAL A 57 -14.72 3.96 9.26
CA VAL A 57 -14.12 5.29 9.48
C VAL A 57 -14.82 6.08 10.59
N TYR A 58 -15.84 5.51 11.23
CA TYR A 58 -16.66 6.18 12.24
C TYR A 58 -15.84 6.75 13.41
N ASN A 59 -14.76 6.07 13.79
CA ASN A 59 -13.89 6.47 14.90
C ASN A 59 -12.80 7.49 14.49
N CYS A 60 -12.69 7.86 13.21
CA CYS A 60 -11.72 8.84 12.73
C CYS A 60 -12.11 10.24 13.20
N LYS A 61 -11.17 10.94 13.82
CA LYS A 61 -11.40 12.25 14.44
C LYS A 61 -11.12 13.41 13.47
N SER A 62 -10.37 13.15 12.41
CA SER A 62 -10.01 14.11 11.37
C SER A 62 -10.28 13.59 9.96
N SER A 63 -10.44 14.50 8.99
CA SER A 63 -10.55 14.13 7.58
C SER A 63 -9.29 13.42 7.08
N LYS A 64 -8.13 13.73 7.67
CA LYS A 64 -6.86 13.07 7.36
C LYS A 64 -6.86 11.62 7.84
N GLU A 65 -7.24 11.35 9.09
CA GLU A 65 -7.34 9.98 9.61
C GLU A 65 -8.34 9.15 8.79
N MET A 66 -9.48 9.75 8.44
CA MET A 66 -10.48 9.12 7.59
C MET A 66 -9.90 8.80 6.20
N TRP A 67 -9.23 9.76 5.57
CA TRP A 67 -8.56 9.56 4.28
C TRP A 67 -7.44 8.53 4.32
N ASP A 68 -6.63 8.51 5.39
CA ASP A 68 -5.55 7.54 5.59
C ASP A 68 -6.12 6.13 5.76
N MET A 69 -7.20 5.96 6.53
CA MET A 69 -7.91 4.68 6.72
C MET A 69 -8.55 4.19 5.41
N LEU A 70 -9.20 5.07 4.65
CA LEU A 70 -9.74 4.75 3.33
C LEU A 70 -8.61 4.36 2.37
N SER A 71 -7.54 5.17 2.30
CA SER A 71 -6.38 4.87 1.48
C SER A 71 -5.79 3.50 1.82
N LEU A 72 -5.70 3.17 3.11
CA LEU A 72 -5.26 1.85 3.59
C LEU A 72 -6.14 0.71 3.07
N THR A 73 -7.45 0.91 3.12
CA THR A 73 -8.47 -0.08 2.80
C THR A 73 -8.54 -0.36 1.30
N TYR A 74 -8.52 0.69 0.47
CA TYR A 74 -8.71 0.55 -0.99
C TYR A 74 -7.43 0.43 -1.80
N LYS A 75 -6.34 1.07 -1.39
CA LYS A 75 -5.05 0.92 -2.08
C LYS A 75 -4.26 -0.30 -1.60
N GLY A 76 -4.69 -0.91 -0.49
CA GLY A 76 -3.87 -1.83 0.29
C GLY A 76 -2.76 -1.06 1.02
N THR A 77 -2.36 -1.55 2.20
CA THR A 77 -1.12 -1.08 2.82
C THR A 77 0.02 -1.31 1.83
N THR A 78 0.97 -0.37 1.74
CA THR A 78 2.30 -0.65 1.16
C THR A 78 2.84 -1.99 1.67
N ARG A 79 2.57 -2.31 2.94
CA ARG A 79 2.85 -3.59 3.58
C ARG A 79 2.25 -4.83 2.89
N ILE A 80 1.02 -4.79 2.37
CA ILE A 80 0.44 -5.92 1.59
C ILE A 80 1.19 -6.06 0.27
N ARG A 81 1.46 -4.95 -0.43
CA ARG A 81 2.23 -4.97 -1.67
C ARG A 81 3.64 -5.51 -1.42
N ASP A 82 4.31 -5.03 -0.38
CA ASP A 82 5.66 -5.43 0.01
C ASP A 82 5.68 -6.89 0.45
N SER A 83 4.67 -7.35 1.19
CA SER A 83 4.49 -8.78 1.53
C SER A 83 4.33 -9.66 0.29
N LYS A 84 3.53 -9.22 -0.69
CA LYS A 84 3.36 -9.93 -1.97
C LYS A 84 4.67 -9.98 -2.76
N ILE A 85 5.44 -8.87 -2.79
CA ILE A 85 6.77 -8.84 -3.39
C ILE A 85 7.70 -9.81 -2.66
N SER A 86 7.78 -9.78 -1.34
CA SER A 86 8.62 -10.68 -0.54
C SER A 86 8.28 -12.15 -0.77
N MET A 87 6.99 -12.50 -0.84
CA MET A 87 6.54 -13.85 -1.14
C MET A 87 7.01 -14.30 -2.54
N LEU A 88 6.82 -13.47 -3.57
CA LEU A 88 7.23 -13.77 -4.94
C LEU A 88 8.75 -13.85 -5.09
N VAL A 89 9.50 -12.97 -4.40
CA VAL A 89 10.97 -13.02 -4.35
C VAL A 89 11.43 -14.35 -3.76
N ARG A 90 10.82 -14.79 -2.66
CA ARG A 90 11.13 -16.09 -2.06
C ARG A 90 10.82 -17.25 -3.00
N GLN A 91 9.69 -17.21 -3.71
CA GLN A 91 9.35 -18.22 -4.74
C GLN A 91 10.37 -18.24 -5.87
N TYR A 92 10.81 -17.07 -6.34
CA TYR A 92 11.85 -16.94 -7.35
C TYR A 92 13.22 -17.47 -6.86
N GLU A 93 13.59 -17.15 -5.62
CA GLU A 93 14.85 -17.57 -5.03
C GLU A 93 14.95 -19.08 -4.88
N LEU A 94 13.87 -19.70 -4.37
CA LEU A 94 13.74 -21.14 -4.15
C LEU A 94 13.27 -21.91 -5.38
N PHE A 95 13.12 -21.23 -6.53
CA PHE A 95 12.60 -21.84 -7.73
C PHE A 95 13.47 -23.02 -8.18
N LYS A 96 12.83 -24.17 -8.38
CA LYS A 96 13.43 -25.39 -8.91
C LYS A 96 12.42 -26.09 -9.80
N MET A 97 12.92 -26.89 -10.73
CA MET A 97 12.09 -27.83 -11.50
C MET A 97 11.61 -28.94 -10.56
N GLU A 98 10.33 -29.30 -10.65
CA GLU A 98 9.79 -30.44 -9.91
C GLU A 98 10.11 -31.77 -10.63
N ASP A 99 10.10 -32.89 -9.89
CA ASP A 99 10.51 -34.20 -10.43
C ASP A 99 9.66 -34.69 -11.61
N ASN A 100 8.36 -34.36 -11.60
CA ASN A 100 7.36 -34.76 -12.60
C ASN A 100 6.95 -33.62 -13.54
N GLU A 101 7.72 -32.54 -13.57
CA GLU A 101 7.45 -31.36 -14.39
C GLU A 101 8.22 -31.44 -15.72
N THR A 102 7.65 -30.94 -16.82
CA THR A 102 8.38 -30.78 -18.08
C THR A 102 9.10 -29.44 -18.11
N ILE A 103 10.15 -29.29 -18.94
CA ILE A 103 10.86 -28.01 -19.06
C ILE A 103 9.90 -26.87 -19.46
N TYR A 104 8.93 -27.15 -20.32
CA TYR A 104 7.92 -26.18 -20.74
C TYR A 104 7.06 -25.72 -19.55
N LEU A 105 6.54 -26.65 -18.75
CA LEU A 105 5.74 -26.32 -17.56
C LEU A 105 6.55 -25.54 -16.52
N MET A 106 7.83 -25.91 -16.34
CA MET A 106 8.75 -25.19 -15.47
C MET A 106 8.96 -23.76 -15.96
N PHE A 107 9.17 -23.56 -17.26
CA PHE A 107 9.36 -22.23 -17.82
C PHE A 107 8.10 -21.37 -17.71
N ASP A 108 6.91 -21.93 -17.91
CA ASP A 108 5.65 -21.21 -17.72
C ASP A 108 5.47 -20.75 -16.26
N ARG A 109 5.73 -21.63 -15.28
CA ARG A 109 5.74 -21.26 -13.85
C ARG A 109 6.72 -20.14 -13.57
N PHE A 110 7.92 -20.21 -14.14
CA PHE A 110 8.94 -19.18 -13.99
C PHE A 110 8.45 -17.83 -14.54
N GLN A 111 7.85 -17.81 -15.73
CA GLN A 111 7.33 -16.59 -16.34
C GLN A 111 6.19 -15.96 -15.54
N ILE A 112 5.31 -16.78 -14.95
CA ILE A 112 4.26 -16.28 -14.06
C ILE A 112 4.86 -15.50 -12.88
N ILE A 113 5.92 -16.04 -12.24
CA ILE A 113 6.60 -15.37 -11.13
C ILE A 113 7.23 -14.04 -11.58
N ILE A 114 7.95 -14.04 -12.72
CA ILE A 114 8.60 -12.84 -13.26
C ILE A 114 7.59 -11.76 -13.64
N ASN A 115 6.49 -12.14 -14.30
CA ASN A 115 5.45 -11.20 -14.72
C ASN A 115 4.74 -10.59 -13.50
N ASN A 116 4.51 -11.38 -12.44
CA ASN A 116 3.95 -10.89 -11.19
C ASN A 116 4.91 -9.95 -10.44
N LEU A 117 6.22 -10.21 -10.46
CA LEU A 117 7.20 -9.29 -9.89
C LEU A 117 7.27 -7.98 -10.69
N ARG A 118 7.26 -8.09 -12.03
CA ARG A 118 7.28 -6.94 -12.95
C ARG A 118 6.07 -6.04 -12.76
N SER A 119 4.86 -6.60 -12.63
CA SER A 119 3.64 -5.82 -12.39
C SER A 119 3.65 -5.08 -11.05
N LEU A 120 4.46 -5.52 -10.09
CA LEU A 120 4.67 -4.87 -8.79
C LEU A 120 5.91 -3.95 -8.77
N GLY A 121 6.57 -3.75 -9.92
CA GLY A 121 7.72 -2.85 -10.07
C GLY A 121 9.08 -3.47 -9.71
N LYS A 122 9.16 -4.78 -9.47
CA LYS A 122 10.43 -5.49 -9.23
C LYS A 122 10.83 -6.28 -10.48
N THR A 123 11.98 -5.98 -11.05
CA THR A 123 12.46 -6.60 -12.30
C THR A 123 13.86 -7.17 -12.11
N TYR A 124 14.19 -8.19 -12.91
CA TYR A 124 15.53 -8.74 -13.06
C TYR A 124 15.91 -8.68 -14.53
N ASP A 125 17.21 -8.60 -14.81
CA ASP A 125 17.70 -8.65 -16.18
C ASP A 125 17.67 -10.07 -16.76
N ASN A 126 17.91 -10.18 -18.06
CA ASN A 126 17.91 -11.46 -18.76
C ASN A 126 19.00 -12.42 -18.25
N TYR A 127 20.15 -11.88 -17.84
CA TYR A 127 21.24 -12.70 -17.31
C TYR A 127 20.84 -13.41 -16.01
N ASN A 128 20.17 -12.70 -15.11
CA ASN A 128 19.62 -13.24 -13.87
C ASN A 128 18.56 -14.31 -14.16
N HIS A 129 17.69 -14.09 -15.16
CA HIS A 129 16.70 -15.09 -15.56
C HIS A 129 17.35 -16.38 -16.07
N ILE A 130 18.28 -16.27 -17.02
CA ILE A 130 18.98 -17.43 -17.61
C ILE A 130 19.73 -18.19 -16.51
N THR A 131 20.51 -17.47 -15.71
CA THR A 131 21.29 -18.08 -14.62
C THR A 131 20.38 -18.78 -13.61
N LYS A 132 19.22 -18.20 -13.28
CA LYS A 132 18.26 -18.83 -12.39
C LYS A 132 17.69 -20.12 -12.98
N ILE A 133 17.20 -20.09 -14.22
CA ILE A 133 16.66 -21.27 -14.91
C ILE A 133 17.69 -22.40 -14.95
N LEU A 134 18.93 -22.10 -15.35
CA LEU A 134 20.00 -23.11 -15.43
C LEU A 134 20.31 -23.76 -14.07
N ARG A 135 20.26 -22.99 -12.98
CA ARG A 135 20.46 -23.50 -11.62
C ARG A 135 19.27 -24.29 -11.09
N SER A 136 18.07 -24.01 -11.59
CA SER A 136 16.82 -24.67 -11.23
C SER A 136 16.62 -26.02 -11.93
N LEU A 137 17.42 -26.33 -12.96
CA LEU A 137 17.37 -27.62 -13.65
C LEU A 137 17.93 -28.76 -12.78
N PRO A 138 17.36 -29.97 -12.87
CA PRO A 138 17.88 -31.15 -12.18
C PRO A 138 19.30 -31.50 -12.66
N ILE A 139 20.06 -32.20 -11.81
CA ILE A 139 21.47 -32.58 -12.08
C ILE A 139 21.62 -33.33 -13.42
N ARG A 140 20.63 -34.13 -13.83
CA ARG A 140 20.62 -34.86 -15.11
C ARG A 140 20.72 -33.97 -16.36
N TRP A 141 20.48 -32.67 -16.22
CA TRP A 141 20.57 -31.67 -17.30
C TRP A 141 21.84 -30.81 -17.21
N ARG A 142 22.72 -31.05 -16.23
CA ARG A 142 24.01 -30.37 -16.17
C ARG A 142 24.98 -31.03 -17.16
N PRO A 143 25.79 -30.24 -17.88
CA PRO A 143 26.82 -30.77 -18.78
C PRO A 143 27.87 -31.60 -18.03
#